data_AF-A0A534TTV0-F1
#
_entry.id   AF-A0A534TTV0-F1
#
_cell.length_a   1.000
_cell.length_b   1.000
_cell.length_c   1.000
_cell.angle_alpha   90.00
_cell.angle_beta   90.00
_cell.angle_gamma   90.00
#
_symmetry.space_group_name_H-M   'P 1'
#
loop_
_entity.id
_entity.type
_entity.pdbx_description
1 polymer ?
#
loop_
_entity_poly.entity_id
_entity_poly.type
_entity_poly.pdbx_seq_one_letter_code
_entity_poly.pdbx_strand_id
1 'polypeptide(L)' 'MIRKLKSGQYRLYSRKVDTKTGKRRNLGTFNTREEAERHE' A
#
# COMPACT_ATOMS: atom_id res chain seq x y z
N MET A 1 -2.46 -4.45 2.56
CA MET A 1 -1.04 -4.74 2.91
C MET A 1 -0.27 -3.43 2.96
N ILE A 2 0.15 -2.99 4.14
CA ILE A 2 0.80 -1.69 4.33
C ILE A 2 2.32 -1.86 4.44
N ARG A 3 3.08 -1.05 3.69
CA ARG A 3 4.55 -1.03 3.71
C ARG A 3 5.07 0.36 4.06
N LYS A 4 5.97 0.46 5.04
CA LYS A 4 6.69 1.70 5.33
C LYS A 4 7.81 1.95 4.30
N LEU A 5 7.87 3.16 3.76
CA LEU A 5 8.87 3.60 2.80
C LEU A 5 10.08 4.23 3.51
N LYS A 6 11.21 4.33 2.80
CA LYS A 6 12.40 5.06 3.29
C LYS A 6 12.11 6.54 3.57
N SER A 7 11.13 7.12 2.86
CA SER A 7 10.65 8.50 3.10
C SER A 7 9.85 8.66 4.39
N GLY A 8 9.56 7.59 5.13
CA GLY A 8 8.71 7.61 6.32
C GLY A 8 7.22 7.43 6.04
N GLN A 9 6.80 7.57 4.79
CA GLN A 9 5.40 7.36 4.36
C GLN A 9 4.99 5.88 4.33
N TYR A 10 3.69 5.62 4.32
CA TYR A 10 3.08 4.30 4.32
C TYR A 10 2.37 4.05 3.00
N ARG A 11 2.73 2.96 2.30
CA ARG A 11 2.09 2.58 1.04
C ARG A 11 1.15 1.42 1.25
N LEU A 12 -0.11 1.59 0.83
CA LEU A 12 -1.08 0.51 0.81
C LEU A 12 -0.98 -0.24 -0.52
N TYR A 13 -0.81 -1.55 -0.43
CA TYR A 13 -0.89 -2.45 -1.56
C TYR A 13 -2.15 -3.32 -1.48
N SER A 14 -2.71 -3.61 -2.66
CA SER A 14 -3.75 -4.61 -2.81
C SER A 14 -3.29 -5.95 -2.24
N ARG A 15 -4.22 -6.65 -1.57
CA ARG A 15 -3.98 -8.02 -1.08
C ARG A 15 -3.78 -9.00 -2.24
N LYS A 16 -4.53 -8.82 -3.33
CA LYS A 16 -4.47 -9.68 -4.52
C LYS A 16 -3.34 -9.23 -5.45
N VAL A 17 -2.61 -10.21 -5.96
CA VAL A 17 -1.63 -9.98 -7.03
C VAL A 17 -2.39 -9.78 -8.33
N ASP A 18 -1.97 -8.80 -9.11
CA ASP A 18 -2.50 -8.57 -10.45
C ASP A 18 -2.07 -9.72 -11.38
N THR A 19 -3.04 -10.39 -12.01
CA THR A 19 -2.78 -11.57 -12.85
C THR A 19 -2.06 -11.25 -14.15
N LYS A 20 -2.16 -10.00 -14.63
CA LYS A 20 -1.52 -9.55 -15.88
C LYS A 20 -0.06 -9.16 -15.67
N THR A 21 0.25 -8.55 -14.53
CA THR A 21 1.59 -7.99 -14.26
C THR A 21 2.39 -8.76 -13.20
N GLY A 22 1.76 -9.65 -12.45
CA GLY A 22 2.38 -10.36 -11.32
C GLY A 22 2.71 -9.45 -10.12
N LYS A 23 2.25 -8.18 -10.13
CA LYS A 23 2.56 -7.18 -9.11
C LYS A 23 1.33 -6.84 -8.28
N ARG A 24 1.53 -6.47 -7.02
CA ARG A 24 0.46 -5.89 -6.20
C ARG A 24 0.24 -4.44 -6.62
N ARG A 25 -1.02 -4.03 -6.76
CA ARG A 25 -1.38 -2.65 -7.10
C ARG A 25 -1.14 -1.73 -5.91
N ASN A 26 -0.60 -0.54 -6.17
CA ASN A 26 -0.51 0.53 -5.19
C ASN A 26 -1.89 1.18 -5.07
N LEU A 27 -2.50 1.13 -3.89
CA LEU A 27 -3.82 1.71 -3.59
C LEU A 27 -3.73 3.10 -2.97
N GLY A 28 -2.52 3.56 -2.61
CA GLY A 28 -2.31 4.87 -2.01
C GLY A 28 -0.99 4.96 -1.27
N THR A 29 -0.48 6.18 -1.11
CA THR A 29 0.64 6.49 -0.21
C THR A 29 0.18 7.54 0.78
N PHE A 30 0.33 7.24 2.06
CA PHE A 30 -0.23 7.95 3.20
C PHE A 30 0.88 8.43 4.12
N ASN A 31 0.61 9.49 4.89
CA ASN A 31 1.62 10.05 5.79
C ASN A 31 1.70 9.28 7.11
N THR A 32 0.59 8.69 7.56
CA THR A 32 0.52 7.90 8.78
C THR A 32 0.07 6.46 8.51
N ARG A 33 0.33 5.57 9.47
CA ARG A 33 -0.05 4.16 9.35
C ARG A 33 -1.56 4.01 9.50
N GLU A 34 -2.14 4.76 10.41
CA GLU A 34 -3.56 4.80 10.73
C GLU A 34 -4.38 5.23 9.52
N GLU A 35 -3.89 6.20 8.75
CA GLU A 35 -4.53 6.64 7.50
C GLU A 35 -4.53 5.51 6.46
N ALA A 36 -3.43 4.77 6.33
CA ALA A 36 -3.35 3.63 5.44
C ALA A 36 -4.25 2.45 5.87
N GLU A 37 -4.43 2.24 7.18
CA GLU A 37 -5.30 1.19 7.75
C GLU A 37 -6.78 1.49 7.52
N ARG A 38 -7.20 2.77 7.62
CA ARG A 38 -8.59 3.16 7.31
C ARG A 38 -8.96 2.99 5.83
N HIS A 39 -7.98 2.87 4.94
CA HIS A 39 -8.17 2.75 3.50
C HIS A 39 -8.00 1.30 2.98
N GLU A 40 -7.73 0.33 3.87
CA GLU A 40 -7.57 -1.10 3.54
C GLU A 40 -8.91 -1.84 3.36
#